data_AF-A0A7J6F8G6-F1
#
_entry.id   AF-A0A7J6F8G6-F1
#
_cell.length_a   1.000
_cell.length_b   1.000
_cell.length_c   1.000
_cell.angle_alpha   90.00
_cell.angle_beta   90.00
_cell.angle_gamma   90.00
#
_symmetry.space_group_name_H-M   'P 1'
#
loop_
_entity.id
_entity.type
_entity.pdbx_description
1 polymer ?
#
loop_
_entity_poly.entity_id
_entity_poly.type
_entity_poly.pdbx_seq_one_letter_code
_entity_poly.pdbx_strand_id
1 'polypeptide(L)'
;MAIAKAITQVVIREGIDFERNLSHGINSAHFANLMYHYRLVFNSDITWITFHSAYDFGYLVKILTGCFLPHFLPDFLYLVRYFFGQNVYDMKYMMGFFPGLYGGLESLAGTLQIVREVGLSHQAGSDSLLTWRTFQKMRLTCFDSNEKELRKYGGALI
;
A
#
# COMPACT_ATOMS: atom_id res chain seq x y z
N MET A 1 -0.78 -5.62 -25.91
CA MET A 1 -0.09 -6.93 -25.82
C MET A 1 1.39 -6.83 -25.43
N ALA A 2 2.14 -5.81 -25.85
CA ALA A 2 3.57 -5.64 -25.50
C ALA A 2 3.85 -5.28 -24.02
N ILE A 3 3.01 -4.42 -23.41
CA ILE A 3 3.19 -3.97 -22.01
C ILE A 3 3.02 -5.12 -21.02
N ALA A 4 2.01 -5.98 -21.22
CA ALA A 4 1.77 -7.14 -20.36
C ALA A 4 2.97 -8.10 -20.36
N LYS A 5 3.58 -8.38 -21.53
CA LYS A 5 4.79 -9.21 -21.63
C LYS A 5 5.99 -8.59 -20.91
N ALA A 6 6.16 -7.27 -20.98
CA ALA A 6 7.24 -6.57 -20.29
C ALA A 6 7.07 -6.64 -18.76
N ILE A 7 5.84 -6.43 -18.25
CA ILE A 7 5.53 -6.57 -16.82
C ILE A 7 5.76 -8.00 -16.35
N THR A 8 5.29 -9.01 -17.10
CA THR A 8 5.54 -10.41 -16.76
C THR A 8 7.04 -10.72 -16.68
N GLN A 9 7.85 -10.21 -17.61
CA GLN A 9 9.30 -10.41 -17.56
C GLN A 9 9.98 -9.71 -16.37
N VAL A 10 9.54 -8.50 -15.99
CA VAL A 10 10.03 -7.83 -14.78
C VAL A 10 9.69 -8.68 -13.56
N VAL A 11 8.44 -9.10 -13.43
CA VAL A 11 7.96 -9.87 -12.28
C VAL A 11 8.66 -11.24 -12.15
N ILE A 12 8.97 -11.90 -13.27
CA ILE A 12 9.80 -13.12 -13.27
C ILE A 12 11.21 -12.83 -12.76
N ARG A 13 11.82 -11.71 -13.18
CA ARG A 13 13.17 -11.32 -12.73
C ARG A 13 13.22 -10.99 -11.24
N GLU A 14 12.12 -10.50 -10.67
CA GLU A 14 11.95 -10.26 -9.24
C GLU A 14 11.67 -11.55 -8.43
N GLY A 15 11.73 -12.72 -9.07
CA GLY A 15 11.68 -14.03 -8.42
C GLY A 15 10.28 -14.59 -8.16
N ILE A 16 9.24 -14.07 -8.84
CA ILE A 16 7.89 -14.62 -8.70
C ILE A 16 7.76 -15.96 -9.45
N ASP A 17 7.35 -16.98 -8.72
CA ASP A 17 7.05 -18.32 -9.23
C ASP A 17 5.58 -18.41 -9.66
N PHE A 18 5.34 -18.30 -10.97
CA PHE A 18 4.00 -18.35 -11.55
C PHE A 18 3.37 -19.75 -11.50
N GLU A 19 4.17 -20.81 -11.62
CA GLU A 19 3.68 -22.19 -11.55
C GLU A 19 3.21 -22.52 -10.13
N ARG A 20 3.97 -22.06 -9.14
CA ARG A 20 3.54 -22.15 -7.74
C ARG A 20 2.30 -21.32 -7.48
N ASN A 21 2.21 -20.10 -8.00
CA ASN A 21 0.98 -19.29 -7.85
C ASN A 21 -0.23 -19.91 -8.55
N LEU A 22 -0.04 -20.63 -9.66
CA LEU A 22 -1.13 -21.35 -10.34
C LEU A 22 -1.62 -22.54 -9.51
N SER A 23 -0.70 -23.29 -8.90
CA SER A 23 -1.01 -24.52 -8.16
C SER A 23 -1.36 -24.32 -6.68
N HIS A 24 -0.79 -23.30 -6.03
CA HIS A 24 -0.87 -23.03 -4.60
C HIS A 24 -1.28 -21.58 -4.29
N GLY A 25 -1.75 -20.83 -5.30
CA GLY A 25 -2.17 -19.45 -5.14
C GLY A 25 -3.33 -19.30 -4.16
N ILE A 26 -3.34 -18.18 -3.44
CA ILE A 26 -4.41 -17.86 -2.50
C ILE A 26 -5.67 -17.48 -3.30
N ASN A 27 -6.79 -18.14 -3.01
CA ASN A 27 -8.07 -17.76 -3.57
C ASN A 27 -8.49 -16.37 -3.03
N SER A 28 -8.70 -15.41 -3.92
CA SER A 28 -9.03 -14.03 -3.53
C SER A 28 -10.31 -13.91 -2.70
N ALA A 29 -11.36 -14.67 -3.02
CA ALA A 29 -12.61 -14.62 -2.25
C ALA A 29 -12.44 -15.20 -0.85
N HIS A 30 -11.65 -16.27 -0.71
CA HIS A 30 -11.29 -16.80 0.60
C HIS A 30 -10.46 -15.78 1.41
N PHE A 31 -9.50 -15.11 0.77
CA PHE A 31 -8.73 -14.03 1.41
C PHE A 31 -9.63 -12.88 1.89
N ALA A 32 -10.58 -12.44 1.06
CA ALA A 32 -11.57 -11.44 1.45
C ALA A 32 -12.36 -11.87 2.70
N ASN A 33 -12.84 -13.12 2.74
CA ASN A 33 -13.53 -13.67 3.91
C ASN A 33 -12.67 -13.63 5.17
N LEU A 34 -11.38 -13.94 5.08
CA LEU A 34 -10.45 -13.83 6.20
C LEU A 34 -10.26 -12.38 6.65
N MET A 35 -10.16 -11.42 5.72
CA MET A 35 -10.07 -9.98 6.07
C MET A 35 -11.30 -9.50 6.85
N TYR A 36 -12.50 -9.93 6.44
CA TYR A 36 -13.73 -9.66 7.19
C TYR A 36 -13.72 -10.35 8.56
N HIS A 37 -13.42 -11.66 8.59
CA HIS A 37 -13.45 -12.48 9.80
C HIS A 37 -12.51 -11.96 10.90
N TYR A 38 -11.27 -11.61 10.53
CA TYR A 38 -10.27 -11.07 11.44
C TYR A 38 -10.40 -9.56 11.68
N ARG A 39 -11.46 -8.92 11.16
CA ARG A 39 -11.74 -7.49 11.32
C ARG A 39 -10.55 -6.62 10.91
N LEU A 40 -9.90 -7.00 9.81
CA LEU A 40 -8.86 -6.18 9.19
C LEU A 40 -9.50 -4.98 8.47
N VAL A 41 -10.72 -5.16 7.95
CA VAL A 41 -11.58 -4.08 7.43
C VAL A 41 -12.71 -3.76 8.42
N PHE A 42 -13.32 -2.59 8.27
CA PHE A 42 -14.34 -2.06 9.17
C PHE A 42 -13.88 -1.95 10.63
N ASN A 43 -12.61 -1.62 10.83
CA ASN A 43 -12.01 -1.52 12.14
C ASN A 43 -11.25 -0.19 12.27
N SER A 44 -11.80 0.72 13.07
CA SER A 44 -11.22 2.05 13.32
C SER A 44 -9.93 2.01 14.12
N ASP A 45 -9.62 0.87 14.78
CA ASP A 45 -8.41 0.72 15.59
C ASP A 45 -7.19 0.38 14.71
N ILE A 46 -7.41 0.03 13.44
CA ILE A 46 -6.35 -0.28 12.48
C ILE A 46 -5.93 0.99 11.75
N THR A 47 -4.60 1.14 11.61
CA THR A 47 -3.99 2.16 10.77
C THR A 47 -3.31 1.52 9.57
N TRP A 48 -3.66 1.97 8.37
CA TRP A 48 -3.10 1.53 7.11
C TRP A 48 -2.01 2.49 6.67
N ILE A 49 -0.80 1.98 6.50
CA ILE A 49 0.36 2.74 6.03
C ILE A 49 0.72 2.25 4.64
N THR A 50 0.82 3.17 3.69
CA THR A 50 1.00 2.82 2.28
C THR A 50 1.94 3.79 1.56
N PHE A 51 2.30 3.47 0.32
CA PHE A 51 3.10 4.33 -0.55
C PHE A 51 2.56 4.27 -1.98
N HIS A 52 1.95 5.36 -2.46
CA HIS A 52 1.42 5.48 -3.82
C HIS A 52 0.37 4.39 -4.16
N SER A 53 -0.64 4.32 -3.31
CA SER A 53 -1.42 3.11 -3.07
C SER A 53 -2.78 3.05 -3.76
N ALA A 54 -3.07 3.95 -4.69
CA ALA A 54 -4.32 3.92 -5.46
C ALA A 54 -4.58 2.54 -6.09
N TYR A 55 -3.55 1.93 -6.70
CA TYR A 55 -3.66 0.60 -7.28
C TYR A 55 -3.76 -0.51 -6.22
N ASP A 56 -3.03 -0.40 -5.11
CA ASP A 56 -3.07 -1.39 -4.03
C ASP A 56 -4.49 -1.49 -3.45
N PHE A 57 -5.10 -0.34 -3.13
CA PHE A 57 -6.48 -0.28 -2.70
C PHE A 57 -7.47 -0.66 -3.80
N GLY A 58 -7.17 -0.35 -5.07
CA GLY A 58 -7.94 -0.85 -6.21
C GLY A 58 -8.05 -2.37 -6.21
N TYR A 59 -6.94 -3.08 -6.05
CA TYR A 59 -6.95 -4.54 -5.96
C TYR A 59 -7.69 -5.03 -4.72
N LEU A 60 -7.45 -4.44 -3.54
CA LEU A 60 -8.13 -4.87 -2.31
C LEU A 60 -9.64 -4.63 -2.37
N VAL A 61 -10.10 -3.46 -2.83
CA VAL A 61 -11.54 -3.18 -2.99
C VAL A 61 -12.17 -4.15 -3.98
N LYS A 62 -11.50 -4.45 -5.11
CA LYS A 62 -11.97 -5.46 -6.06
C LYS A 62 -12.11 -6.84 -5.41
N ILE A 63 -11.13 -7.25 -4.60
CA ILE A 63 -11.14 -8.53 -3.89
C ILE A 63 -12.27 -8.57 -2.85
N LEU A 64 -12.42 -7.51 -2.06
CA LEU A 64 -13.42 -7.40 -0.99
C LEU A 64 -14.85 -7.35 -1.51
N THR A 65 -15.07 -6.69 -2.64
CA THR A 65 -16.39 -6.54 -3.26
C THR A 65 -16.75 -7.68 -4.19
N GLY A 66 -15.77 -8.33 -4.82
CA GLY A 66 -15.99 -9.30 -5.90
C GLY A 66 -16.57 -8.67 -7.18
N CYS A 67 -16.60 -7.35 -7.27
CA CYS A 67 -17.26 -6.58 -8.34
C CYS A 67 -16.25 -5.78 -9.19
N PHE A 68 -16.74 -5.19 -10.28
CA PHE A 68 -15.98 -4.17 -11.00
C PHE A 68 -15.77 -2.94 -10.11
N LEU A 69 -14.60 -2.31 -10.26
CA LEU A 69 -14.31 -1.06 -9.57
C LEU A 69 -15.20 0.06 -10.12
N PRO A 70 -15.57 1.05 -9.27
CA PRO A 70 -16.33 2.20 -9.74
C PRO A 70 -15.64 2.96 -10.86
N HIS A 71 -16.43 3.54 -11.77
CA HIS A 71 -15.91 4.35 -12.87
C HIS A 71 -15.41 5.72 -12.43
N PHE A 72 -15.94 6.24 -11.32
CA PHE A 72 -15.62 7.58 -10.83
C PHE A 72 -14.75 7.52 -9.56
N LEU A 73 -13.76 8.40 -9.51
CA LEU A 73 -12.82 8.49 -8.38
C LEU A 73 -13.53 8.72 -7.02
N PRO A 74 -14.56 9.59 -6.89
CA PRO A 74 -15.25 9.78 -5.61
C PRO A 74 -15.89 8.50 -5.07
N ASP A 75 -16.47 7.67 -5.94
CA ASP A 75 -17.09 6.40 -5.55
C ASP A 75 -16.03 5.38 -5.11
N PHE A 76 -14.89 5.35 -5.80
CA PHE A 76 -13.76 4.53 -5.40
C PHE A 76 -13.22 4.97 -4.03
N LEU A 77 -12.99 6.26 -3.82
CA LEU A 77 -12.51 6.80 -2.54
C LEU A 77 -13.52 6.58 -1.41
N TYR A 78 -14.82 6.60 -1.72
CA TYR A 78 -15.86 6.21 -0.77
C TYR A 78 -15.67 4.75 -0.33
N LEU A 79 -15.48 3.82 -1.27
CA LEU A 79 -15.24 2.41 -0.92
C LEU A 79 -13.97 2.22 -0.09
N VAL A 80 -12.89 2.93 -0.41
CA VAL A 80 -11.67 2.88 0.41
C VAL A 80 -11.97 3.33 1.84
N ARG A 81 -12.65 4.46 2.02
CA ARG A 81 -13.03 4.95 3.36
C ARG A 81 -14.00 4.02 4.06
N TYR A 82 -14.91 3.40 3.32
CA TYR A 82 -15.89 2.46 3.84
C TYR A 82 -15.22 1.22 4.43
N PHE A 83 -14.29 0.58 3.70
CA PHE A 83 -13.61 -0.63 4.16
C PHE A 83 -12.45 -0.35 5.14
N PHE A 84 -11.64 0.67 4.89
CA PHE A 84 -10.36 0.89 5.59
C PHE A 84 -10.38 2.05 6.60
N GLY A 85 -11.46 2.82 6.65
CA GLY A 85 -11.62 3.94 7.56
C GLY A 85 -10.81 5.18 7.17
N GLN A 86 -10.62 6.08 8.13
CA GLN A 86 -9.91 7.36 7.95
C GLN A 86 -8.41 7.26 8.26
N ASN A 87 -7.99 6.21 8.98
CA ASN A 87 -6.60 6.01 9.39
C ASN A 87 -5.78 5.37 8.27
N VAL A 88 -5.80 5.99 7.09
CA VAL A 88 -5.02 5.58 5.91
C VAL A 88 -4.01 6.67 5.59
N TYR A 89 -2.73 6.34 5.62
CA TYR A 89 -1.64 7.29 5.40
C TYR A 89 -0.81 6.87 4.21
N ASP A 90 -0.96 7.59 3.11
CA ASP A 90 -0.15 7.41 1.92
C ASP A 90 1.09 8.32 1.99
N MET A 91 2.26 7.71 2.18
CA MET A 91 3.51 8.47 2.27
C MET A 91 3.79 9.29 1.00
N LYS A 92 3.41 8.79 -0.18
CA LYS A 92 3.65 9.52 -1.44
C LYS A 92 2.88 10.82 -1.46
N TYR A 93 1.65 10.81 -0.94
CA TYR A 93 0.86 12.02 -0.70
C TYR A 93 1.53 12.95 0.32
N MET A 94 1.90 12.40 1.48
CA MET A 94 2.49 13.19 2.58
C MET A 94 3.81 13.86 2.20
N MET A 95 4.67 13.20 1.42
CA MET A 95 5.95 13.75 0.96
C MET A 95 5.81 15.09 0.25
N GLY A 96 4.68 15.33 -0.43
CA GLY A 96 4.42 16.59 -1.14
C GLY A 96 4.41 17.83 -0.24
N PHE A 97 4.33 17.65 1.08
CA PHE A 97 4.27 18.73 2.06
C PHE A 97 5.58 18.95 2.82
N PHE A 98 6.60 18.11 2.59
CA PHE A 98 7.89 18.19 3.29
C PHE A 98 9.04 18.40 2.31
N PRO A 99 9.73 19.56 2.36
CA PRO A 99 10.88 19.83 1.51
C PRO A 99 11.95 18.75 1.63
N GLY A 100 12.55 18.36 0.50
CA GLY A 100 13.62 17.36 0.46
C GLY A 100 13.16 15.91 0.39
N LEU A 101 11.85 15.62 0.47
CA LEU A 101 11.32 14.27 0.26
C LEU A 101 10.76 14.13 -1.17
N TYR A 102 11.34 13.24 -1.98
CA TYR A 102 10.93 13.01 -3.37
C TYR A 102 11.33 11.60 -3.85
N GLY A 103 10.90 11.25 -5.07
CA GLY A 103 11.24 9.97 -5.69
C GLY A 103 10.31 8.80 -5.32
N GLY A 104 10.77 7.58 -5.56
CA GLY A 104 10.07 6.34 -5.21
C GLY A 104 10.35 5.90 -3.77
N LEU A 105 9.79 4.77 -3.36
CA LEU A 105 9.94 4.24 -1.98
C LEU A 105 11.41 4.07 -1.60
N GLU A 106 12.23 3.50 -2.50
CA GLU A 106 13.67 3.33 -2.28
C GLU A 106 14.41 4.66 -2.14
N SER A 107 14.07 5.65 -2.95
CA SER A 107 14.68 6.99 -2.86
C SER A 107 14.33 7.65 -1.53
N LEU A 108 13.06 7.57 -1.11
CA LEU A 108 12.63 8.09 0.19
C LEU A 108 13.33 7.38 1.34
N ALA A 109 13.38 6.05 1.31
CA ALA A 109 14.08 5.24 2.31
C ALA A 109 15.55 5.63 2.40
N GLY A 110 16.24 5.78 1.26
CA GLY A 110 17.62 6.23 1.19
C GLY A 110 17.83 7.63 1.78
N THR A 111 16.97 8.60 1.43
CA THR A 111 17.01 9.95 2.03
C THR A 111 16.83 9.92 3.54
N LEU A 112 15.98 9.03 4.05
CA LEU A 112 15.73 8.85 5.47
C LEU A 112 16.71 7.89 6.16
N GLN A 113 17.74 7.42 5.45
CA GLN A 113 18.76 6.48 5.91
C GLN A 113 18.18 5.16 6.44
N ILE A 114 17.10 4.69 5.80
CA ILE A 114 16.48 3.38 6.06
C ILE A 114 16.96 2.40 4.99
N VAL A 115 17.38 1.22 5.44
CA VAL A 115 17.87 0.14 4.58
C VAL A 115 16.84 -1.00 4.57
N ARG A 116 16.66 -1.64 3.42
CA ARG A 116 15.84 -2.84 3.27
C ARG A 116 16.44 -3.99 4.09
N GLU A 117 15.71 -4.44 5.10
CA GLU A 117 16.18 -5.46 6.05
C GLU A 117 16.13 -6.88 5.45
N VAL A 118 15.08 -7.20 4.71
CA VAL A 118 14.79 -8.57 4.23
C VAL A 118 14.11 -8.52 2.87
N GLY A 119 14.48 -9.45 1.98
CA GLY A 119 13.84 -9.64 0.68
C GLY A 119 14.37 -8.71 -0.42
N LEU A 120 13.80 -8.84 -1.61
CA LEU A 120 14.16 -8.05 -2.78
C LEU A 120 13.20 -6.87 -2.96
N SER A 121 13.67 -5.82 -3.65
CA SER A 121 12.78 -4.77 -4.16
C SER A 121 11.68 -5.39 -5.03
N HIS A 122 10.53 -4.74 -5.11
CA HIS A 122 9.40 -5.17 -5.96
C HIS A 122 8.73 -6.49 -5.53
N GLN A 123 9.06 -7.00 -4.34
CA GLN A 123 8.26 -8.02 -3.67
C GLN A 123 7.40 -7.38 -2.58
N ALA A 124 6.08 -7.57 -2.65
CA ALA A 124 5.12 -6.89 -1.78
C ALA A 124 5.41 -7.05 -0.28
N GLY A 125 5.88 -8.22 0.17
CA GLY A 125 6.25 -8.44 1.57
C GLY A 125 7.48 -7.63 2.01
N SER A 126 8.50 -7.56 1.16
CA SER A 126 9.71 -6.79 1.42
C SER A 126 9.42 -5.27 1.34
N ASP A 127 8.65 -4.85 0.34
CA ASP A 127 8.24 -3.47 0.13
C ASP A 127 7.33 -2.95 1.25
N SER A 128 6.41 -3.77 1.77
CA SER A 128 5.55 -3.39 2.89
C SER A 128 6.33 -3.20 4.19
N LEU A 129 7.35 -4.03 4.46
CA LEU A 129 8.24 -3.82 5.60
C LEU A 129 9.06 -2.53 5.45
N LEU A 130 9.63 -2.28 4.27
CA LEU A 130 10.36 -1.05 3.98
C LEU A 130 9.44 0.18 4.12
N THR A 131 8.21 0.10 3.62
CA THR A 131 7.16 1.11 3.75
C THR A 131 6.93 1.45 5.23
N TRP A 132 6.71 0.44 6.07
CA TRP A 132 6.51 0.63 7.50
C TRP A 132 7.70 1.32 8.18
N ARG A 133 8.93 0.83 7.96
CA ARG A 133 10.15 1.41 8.56
C ARG A 133 10.36 2.86 8.14
N THR A 134 10.15 3.14 6.86
CA THR A 134 10.29 4.47 6.28
C THR A 134 9.25 5.42 6.88
N PHE A 135 8.00 4.97 7.05
CA PHE A 135 6.96 5.75 7.70
C PHE A 135 7.29 6.05 9.16
N GLN A 136 7.78 5.07 9.92
CA GLN A 136 8.19 5.30 11.32
C GLN A 136 9.23 6.42 11.41
N LYS A 137 10.23 6.41 10.51
CA LYS A 137 11.27 7.45 10.45
C LYS A 137 10.70 8.80 10.00
N MET A 138 9.87 8.82 8.96
CA MET A 138 9.20 10.05 8.48
C MET A 138 8.35 10.67 9.58
N ARG A 139 7.59 9.88 10.34
CA ARG A 139 6.77 10.36 11.46
C ARG A 139 7.61 11.05 12.54
N LEU A 140 8.79 10.52 12.84
CA LEU A 140 9.70 11.13 13.81
C LEU A 140 10.31 12.43 13.28
N THR A 141 10.77 12.44 12.02
CA THR A 141 11.51 13.57 11.44
C THR A 141 10.61 14.74 11.02
N CYS A 142 9.42 14.45 10.47
CA CYS A 142 8.55 15.45 9.84
C CYS A 142 7.43 15.95 10.76
N PHE A 143 7.08 15.16 11.77
CA PHE A 143 5.94 15.47 12.64
C PHE A 143 6.33 15.58 14.12
N ASP A 144 7.59 15.38 14.50
CA ASP A 144 8.04 15.35 15.91
C ASP A 144 7.16 14.44 16.79
N SER A 145 6.65 13.33 16.23
CA SER A 145 5.67 12.44 16.88
C SER A 145 4.32 13.08 17.24
N ASN A 146 3.98 14.21 16.63
CA ASN A 146 2.70 14.88 16.83
C ASN A 146 1.57 14.19 16.04
N GLU A 147 0.90 13.26 16.71
CA GLU A 147 -0.22 12.51 16.16
C GLU A 147 -1.39 13.38 15.71
N LYS A 148 -1.59 14.57 16.30
CA LYS A 148 -2.67 15.48 15.87
C LYS A 148 -2.38 16.09 14.51
N GLU A 149 -1.13 16.45 14.25
CA GLU A 149 -0.71 16.97 12.94
C GLU A 149 -0.73 15.87 11.89
N LEU A 150 -0.24 14.67 12.23
CA LEU A 150 -0.28 13.51 11.33
C LEU A 150 -1.71 13.21 10.85
N ARG A 151 -2.70 13.22 11.75
CA ARG A 151 -4.12 12.93 11.42
C ARG A 151 -4.70 13.82 10.32
N LYS A 152 -4.14 15.01 10.07
CA LYS A 152 -4.59 15.90 8.98
C LYS A 152 -4.37 15.29 7.58
N TYR A 153 -3.48 14.30 7.48
CA TYR A 153 -3.13 13.62 6.23
C TYR A 153 -3.85 12.29 6.04
N GLY A 154 -4.69 11.88 7.00
CA GLY A 154 -5.43 10.63 6.94
C GLY A 154 -6.50 10.62 5.84
N GLY A 155 -6.67 9.47 5.17
CA GLY A 155 -7.73 9.23 4.20
C GLY A 155 -7.53 9.91 2.84
N ALA A 156 -6.31 10.39 2.56
CA ALA A 156 -5.89 10.97 1.29
C ALA A 156 -4.93 10.01 0.56
N LEU A 157 -5.16 9.83 -0.74
CA LEU A 157 -4.37 8.98 -1.63
C LEU A 157 -3.89 9.81 -2.84
N ILE A 158 -2.76 9.42 -3.42
CA ILE A 158 -2.32 9.84 -4.76
C ILE A 158 -2.53 8.70 -5.75
#